data_AF-A0A3N5ZPH8-F1
#
_entry.id   AF-A0A3N5ZPH8-F1
#
_cell.length_a   1.000
_cell.length_b   1.000
_cell.length_c   1.000
_cell.angle_alpha   90.00
_cell.angle_beta   90.00
_cell.angle_gamma   90.00
#
_symmetry.space_group_name_H-M   'P 1'
#
loop_
_entity.id
_entity.type
_entity.pdbx_description
1 polymer ?
#
loop_
_entity_poly.entity_id
_entity_poly.type
_entity_poly.pdbx_seq_one_letter_code
_entity_poly.pdbx_strand_id
1 'polypeptide(L)'
;MGYVLAGVVISPLTPGPSVSDTHSLELFAEIGVVLRMFSVGMEFSVKELLRAKWVAFIGGPLGIVLSVLMGLGAGSLLGRAPAQGMVLGAVISVASTMVLTRLLID
;
A
#
# COMPACT_ATOMS: atom_id res chain seq x y z
N MET A 1 -13.21 3.28 3.39
CA MET A 1 -13.94 3.19 2.11
C MET A 1 -14.55 4.53 1.68
N GLY A 2 -15.30 5.25 2.53
CA GLY A 2 -15.97 6.51 2.14
C GLY A 2 -15.07 7.64 1.59
N TYR A 3 -13.85 7.79 2.10
CA TYR A 3 -12.87 8.76 1.60
C TYR A 3 -12.33 8.43 0.20
N VAL A 4 -12.21 7.14 -0.15
CA VAL A 4 -11.82 6.71 -1.51
C VAL A 4 -12.93 7.03 -2.50
N LEU A 5 -14.18 6.73 -2.13
CA LEU A 5 -15.35 7.06 -2.95
C LEU A 5 -15.51 8.57 -3.16
N ALA A 6 -15.35 9.37 -2.10
CA ALA A 6 -15.36 10.82 -2.22
C ALA A 6 -14.25 11.34 -3.16
N GLY A 7 -13.04 10.76 -3.09
CA GLY A 7 -11.94 11.09 -3.99
C GLY A 7 -12.23 10.76 -5.46
N VAL A 8 -12.91 9.63 -5.74
CA VAL A 8 -13.35 9.28 -7.10
C VAL A 8 -14.41 10.26 -7.62
N VAL A 9 -15.37 10.64 -6.78
CA VAL A 9 -16.45 11.59 -7.16
C VAL A 9 -15.91 12.99 -7.46
N ILE A 10 -14.88 13.43 -6.72
CA ILE A 10 -14.26 14.76 -6.86
C ILE A 10 -13.06 14.73 -7.85
N SER A 11 -12.68 13.53 -8.33
CA SER A 11 -11.59 13.35 -9.30
C SER A 11 -11.88 14.10 -10.60
N PRO A 12 -10.85 14.69 -11.25
CA PRO A 12 -11.01 15.37 -12.54
C PRO A 12 -11.54 14.48 -13.68
N LEU A 13 -11.57 13.15 -13.49
CA LEU A 13 -12.21 12.20 -14.41
C LEU A 13 -13.77 12.15 -14.29
N THR A 14 -14.36 12.85 -13.31
CA THR A 14 -15.81 12.83 -13.03
C THR A 14 -16.42 14.21 -13.37
N PRO A 15 -17.61 14.30 -14.01
CA PRO A 15 -18.21 15.56 -14.49
C PRO A 15 -18.83 16.43 -13.36
N GLY A 16 -18.16 16.51 -12.21
CA GLY A 16 -18.53 17.32 -11.05
C GLY A 16 -17.68 18.60 -10.92
N PRO A 17 -17.74 19.32 -9.79
CA PRO A 17 -16.86 20.46 -9.53
C PRO A 17 -15.40 20.00 -9.54
N SER A 18 -14.74 20.22 -10.67
CA SER A 18 -13.35 19.82 -10.91
C SER A 18 -12.43 20.68 -10.07
N VAL A 19 -11.64 20.04 -9.21
CA VAL A 19 -10.51 20.69 -8.57
C VAL A 19 -9.39 20.78 -9.60
N SER A 20 -9.18 21.97 -10.16
CA SER A 20 -8.22 22.21 -11.25
C SER A 20 -6.74 22.14 -10.81
N ASP A 21 -6.47 22.17 -9.50
CA ASP A 21 -5.11 22.17 -8.96
C ASP A 21 -4.70 20.79 -8.42
N THR A 22 -4.54 19.84 -9.35
CA THR A 22 -4.07 18.49 -9.05
C THR A 22 -2.66 18.49 -8.46
N HIS A 23 -1.84 19.49 -8.81
CA HIS A 23 -0.46 19.60 -8.36
C HIS A 23 -0.37 19.92 -6.86
N SER A 24 -1.15 20.89 -6.38
CA SER A 24 -1.23 21.19 -4.95
C SER A 24 -1.78 19.99 -4.15
N LEU A 25 -2.78 19.28 -4.68
CA LEU A 25 -3.31 18.07 -4.03
C LEU A 25 -2.29 16.95 -3.92
N GLU A 26 -1.47 16.74 -4.96
CA GLU A 26 -0.38 15.76 -4.96
C GLU A 26 0.66 16.09 -3.89
N LEU A 27 1.04 17.36 -3.74
CA LEU A 27 1.94 17.82 -2.68
C LEU A 27 1.37 17.56 -1.27
N PHE A 28 0.08 17.86 -1.05
CA PHE A 28 -0.56 17.56 0.22
C PHE A 28 -0.62 16.05 0.51
N ALA A 29 -0.84 15.22 -0.53
CA ALA A 29 -0.82 13.77 -0.39
C ALA A 29 0.57 13.24 -0.02
N GLU A 30 1.62 13.76 -0.67
CA GLU A 30 3.01 13.41 -0.37
C GLU A 30 3.38 13.78 1.07
N ILE A 31 3.05 15.01 1.51
CA ILE A 31 3.24 15.43 2.91
C ILE A 31 2.47 14.51 3.86
N GLY A 32 1.23 14.14 3.52
CA GLY A 32 0.43 13.21 4.31
C GLY A 32 1.09 11.83 4.47
N VAL A 33 1.69 11.29 3.41
CA VAL A 33 2.45 10.03 3.45
C VAL A 33 3.70 10.16 4.31
N VAL A 34 4.46 11.26 4.17
CA VAL A 34 5.65 11.52 4.98
C VAL A 34 5.29 11.62 6.46
N LEU A 35 4.25 12.39 6.81
CA LEU A 35 3.77 12.51 8.18
C LEU A 35 3.29 11.16 8.74
N ARG A 36 2.66 10.32 7.91
CA ARG A 36 2.23 8.98 8.33
C ARG A 36 3.43 8.07 8.60
N MET A 37 4.43 8.06 7.72
CA MET A 37 5.66 7.28 7.93
C MET A 37 6.42 7.76 9.17
N PHE A 38 6.41 9.08 9.43
CA PHE A 38 7.00 9.66 10.64
C PHE A 38 6.25 9.24 11.91
N SER A 39 4.91 9.35 11.92
CA SER A 39 4.09 8.94 13.06
C SER A 39 4.26 7.46 13.39
N VAL A 40 4.28 6.61 12.36
CA VAL A 40 4.60 5.18 12.50
C VAL A 40 5.98 5.03 13.15
N GLY A 41 6.99 5.74 12.66
CA GLY A 41 8.34 5.71 13.24
C GLY A 41 8.40 6.11 14.73
N MET A 42 7.56 7.04 15.17
CA MET A 42 7.48 7.46 16.59
C MET A 42 6.75 6.44 17.47
N GLU A 43 5.75 5.74 16.94
CA GLU A 43 5.01 4.69 17.66
C GLU A 43 5.85 3.42 17.88
N PHE A 44 6.76 3.09 16.95
CA PHE A 44 7.63 1.92 17.07
C PHE A 44 8.81 2.18 18.01
N SER A 45 8.81 1.55 19.19
CA SER A 45 9.96 1.58 20.07
C SER A 45 11.08 0.67 19.54
N VAL A 46 12.36 1.08 19.69
CA VAL A 46 13.52 0.25 19.30
C VAL A 46 13.51 -1.13 19.99
N LYS A 47 12.93 -1.21 21.19
CA LYS A 47 12.77 -2.45 21.95
C LYS A 47 11.78 -3.42 21.31
N GLU A 48 10.69 -2.92 20.73
CA GLU A 48 9.74 -3.72 19.96
C GLU A 48 10.34 -4.20 18.65
N LEU A 49 11.12 -3.35 17.96
CA LEU A 49 11.86 -3.74 16.77
C LEU A 49 12.82 -4.90 17.05
N LEU A 50 13.56 -4.83 18.16
CA LEU A 50 14.49 -5.89 18.58
C LEU A 50 13.78 -7.19 18.96
N ARG A 51 12.56 -7.10 19.54
CA ARG A 51 11.73 -8.26 19.87
C ARG A 51 11.17 -8.91 18.60
N ALA A 52 10.83 -8.11 17.59
CA ALA A 52 10.33 -8.56 16.30
C ALA A 52 11.44 -8.79 15.24
N LYS A 53 12.73 -8.76 15.62
CA LYS A 53 13.86 -8.80 14.67
C LYS A 53 13.78 -9.97 13.69
N TRP A 54 13.37 -11.14 14.16
CA TRP A 54 13.32 -12.36 13.35
C TRP A 54 12.20 -12.28 12.32
N VAL A 55 11.06 -11.73 12.72
CA VAL A 55 9.91 -11.49 11.82
C VAL A 55 10.26 -10.40 10.81
N ALA A 56 10.93 -9.33 11.22
CA ALA A 56 11.37 -8.27 10.32
C ALA A 56 12.42 -8.76 9.31
N PHE A 57 13.40 -9.54 9.77
CA PHE A 57 14.55 -9.96 8.95
C PHE A 57 14.22 -11.11 8.01
N ILE A 58 13.39 -12.07 8.44
CA ILE A 58 13.00 -13.23 7.62
C ILE A 58 11.60 -13.05 7.05
N GLY A 59 10.63 -12.70 7.90
CA GLY A 59 9.23 -12.59 7.51
C GLY A 59 8.97 -11.49 6.47
N GLY A 60 9.65 -10.36 6.56
CA GLY A 60 9.54 -9.27 5.59
C GLY A 60 9.95 -9.71 4.17
N PRO A 61 11.22 -10.10 3.94
CA PRO A 61 11.67 -10.56 2.63
C PRO A 61 10.91 -11.78 2.13
N LEU A 62 10.59 -12.74 3.01
CA LEU A 62 9.85 -13.93 2.64
C LEU A 62 8.43 -13.58 2.16
N GLY A 63 7.74 -12.68 2.86
CA GLY A 63 6.42 -12.19 2.46
C GLY A 63 6.44 -11.46 1.12
N ILE A 64 7.48 -10.66 0.87
CA ILE A 64 7.68 -9.98 -0.42
C ILE A 64 7.88 -11.00 -1.54
N VAL A 65 8.77 -11.97 -1.35
CA VAL A 65 9.05 -13.01 -2.36
C VAL A 65 7.79 -13.83 -2.64
N LEU A 66 7.05 -14.26 -1.62
CA LEU A 66 5.78 -14.98 -1.80
C LEU A 66 4.74 -14.14 -2.56
N SER A 67 4.59 -12.86 -2.20
CA SER A 67 3.63 -11.96 -2.86
C SER A 67 3.99 -11.72 -4.33
N VAL A 68 5.28 -11.57 -4.63
CA VAL A 68 5.78 -11.45 -6.00
C VAL A 68 5.56 -12.73 -6.79
N LEU A 69 5.82 -13.90 -6.21
CA LEU A 69 5.56 -15.19 -6.83
C LEU A 69 4.07 -15.40 -7.10
N MET A 70 3.20 -15.03 -6.15
CA MET A 70 1.75 -15.06 -6.36
C MET A 70 1.31 -14.09 -7.46
N GLY A 71 1.88 -12.89 -7.51
CA GLY A 71 1.61 -11.91 -8.57
C GLY A 71 2.07 -12.37 -9.96
N LEU A 72 3.22 -13.05 -10.04
CA LEU A 72 3.70 -13.69 -11.26
C LEU A 72 2.80 -14.85 -11.70
N GLY A 73 2.40 -15.70 -10.75
CA GLY A 73 1.46 -16.80 -10.99
C GLY A 73 0.13 -16.28 -11.54
N ALA A 74 -0.48 -15.30 -10.85
CA ALA A 74 -1.70 -14.66 -11.31
C ALA A 74 -1.51 -13.96 -12.68
N GLY A 75 -0.41 -13.22 -12.87
CA GLY A 75 -0.11 -12.55 -14.14
C GLY A 75 0.01 -13.53 -15.31
N SER A 76 0.60 -14.70 -15.07
CA SER A 76 0.71 -15.77 -16.08
C SER A 76 -0.65 -16.38 -16.45
N LEU A 77 -1.55 -16.56 -15.47
CA LEU A 77 -2.92 -17.04 -15.72
C LEU A 77 -3.75 -16.05 -16.54
N LEU A 78 -3.49 -14.75 -16.40
CA LEU A 78 -4.11 -13.70 -17.20
C LEU A 78 -3.41 -13.46 -18.56
N GLY A 79 -2.38 -14.24 -18.91
CA GLY A 79 -1.63 -14.10 -20.17
C GLY A 79 -0.87 -12.78 -20.29
N ARG A 80 -0.61 -12.10 -19.17
CA ARG A 80 0.06 -10.79 -19.12
C ARG A 80 1.58 -10.97 -19.09
N ALA A 81 2.31 -9.94 -19.53
CA ALA A 81 3.77 -9.96 -19.52
C ALA A 81 4.31 -10.20 -18.08
N PRO A 82 5.41 -10.96 -17.91
CA PRO A 82 5.94 -11.28 -16.58
C PRO A 82 6.31 -10.02 -15.77
N ALA A 83 6.70 -8.93 -16.44
CA ALA A 83 6.92 -7.63 -15.80
C ALA A 83 5.67 -7.08 -15.10
N GLN A 84 4.47 -7.25 -15.68
CA GLN A 84 3.21 -6.79 -15.08
C GLN A 84 2.84 -7.64 -13.86
N GLY A 85 3.06 -8.95 -13.91
CA GLY A 85 2.84 -9.85 -12.76
C GLY A 85 3.79 -9.53 -11.59
N MET A 86 5.04 -9.16 -11.88
CA MET A 86 6.01 -8.75 -10.87
C MET A 86 5.61 -7.45 -10.18
N VAL A 87 5.20 -6.44 -10.96
CA VAL A 87 4.70 -5.16 -10.42
C VAL A 87 3.44 -5.38 -9.59
N LEU A 88 2.50 -6.20 -10.07
CA LEU A 88 1.29 -6.54 -9.33
C LEU A 88 1.63 -7.18 -7.97
N GLY A 89 2.52 -8.18 -7.97
CA GLY A 89 2.95 -8.85 -6.74
C GLY A 89 3.70 -7.93 -5.78
N ALA A 90 4.50 -7.00 -6.29
CA ALA A 90 5.18 -5.99 -5.47
C ALA A 90 4.18 -5.02 -4.80
N VAL A 91 3.17 -4.55 -5.53
CA VAL A 91 2.11 -3.68 -4.98
C VAL A 91 1.28 -4.42 -3.93
N ILE A 92 0.94 -5.68 -4.19
CA ILE A 92 0.20 -6.53 -3.23
C ILE A 92 1.04 -6.77 -1.97
N SER A 93 2.35 -6.93 -2.08
CA SER A 93 3.23 -7.13 -0.92
C SER A 93 3.20 -5.97 0.08
N VAL A 94 2.94 -4.75 -0.37
CA VAL A 94 2.87 -3.56 0.49
C VAL A 94 1.52 -3.49 1.23
N ALA A 95 0.54 -4.33 0.85
CA ALA A 95 -0.78 -4.36 1.48
C ALA A 95 -0.66 -4.75 2.96
N SER A 96 -0.78 -3.71 3.80
CA SER A 96 -0.48 -3.76 5.22
C SER A 96 -1.46 -4.65 5.97
N THR A 97 -0.90 -5.49 6.84
CA THR A 97 -1.53 -6.23 7.94
C THR A 97 -2.56 -5.43 8.73
N MET A 98 -2.50 -4.08 8.73
CA MET A 98 -3.46 -3.19 9.36
C MET A 98 -4.87 -3.24 8.72
N VAL A 99 -4.97 -3.57 7.43
CA VAL A 99 -6.25 -3.82 6.74
C VAL A 99 -6.75 -5.22 7.09
N LEU A 100 -5.84 -6.19 7.17
CA LEU A 100 -6.17 -7.58 7.53
C LEU A 100 -6.69 -7.68 8.97
N THR A 101 -6.09 -6.96 9.93
CA THR A 101 -6.58 -6.91 11.31
C THR A 101 -7.91 -6.20 11.43
N ARG A 102 -8.18 -5.14 10.65
CA ARG A 102 -9.54 -4.55 10.60
C ARG A 102 -10.57 -5.52 10.04
N LEU A 103 -10.25 -6.26 8.96
CA LEU A 103 -11.14 -7.27 8.38
C LEU A 103 -11.36 -8.53 9.24
N LEU A 104 -10.48 -8.80 10.22
CA LEU A 104 -10.60 -9.93 11.15
C LEU A 104 -11.32 -9.56 12.46
N ILE A 105 -11.33 -8.26 12.82
CA ILE A 105 -11.94 -7.74 14.04
C ILE A 105 -13.39 -7.30 13.78
N ASP A 106 -13.73 -6.98 12.53
CA ASP A 106 -15.12 -6.87 12.02
C ASP A 106 -15.70 -8.24 11.66
#